data_AF-A0A7R9QZU4-F1
#
_entry.id   AF-A0A7R9QZU4-F1
#
_cell.length_a   1.000
_cell.length_b   1.000
_cell.length_c   1.000
_cell.angle_alpha   90.00
_cell.angle_beta   90.00
_cell.angle_gamma   90.00
#
_symmetry.space_group_name_H-M   'P 1'
#
loop_
_entity.id
_entity.type
_entity.pdbx_description
1 polymer ?
#
loop_
_entity_poly.entity_id
_entity_poly.type
_entity_poly.pdbx_seq_one_letter_code
_entity_poly.pdbx_strand_id
1 'polypeptide(L)'
;MANYYQSVRRTLVPHERRLWTVLWTQYSPTAFELDFTGKSWADPPLVGCPHFEPKWNQLDGAVDRRSHHSHYEVRDGFPINPLGRTGLRLRGRLGRWGPNHALS
;
A
#
# COMPACT_ATOMS: atom_id res chain seq x y z
N MET A 1 17.27 -4.50 -20.20
CA MET A 1 15.85 -4.07 -20.26
C MET A 1 15.72 -2.78 -19.48
N ALA A 2 15.19 -1.73 -20.09
CA ALA A 2 15.35 -0.36 -19.62
C ALA A 2 14.61 -0.09 -18.30
N ASN A 3 15.35 0.21 -17.24
CA ASN A 3 14.81 0.81 -16.02
C ASN A 3 14.52 2.29 -16.29
N TYR A 4 13.40 2.59 -16.96
CA TYR A 4 12.91 3.96 -17.04
C TYR A 4 12.38 4.37 -15.66
N TYR A 5 12.96 5.43 -15.08
CA TYR A 5 12.38 6.12 -13.94
C TYR A 5 11.05 6.74 -14.38
N GLN A 6 9.96 6.00 -14.23
CA GLN A 6 8.64 6.53 -14.49
C GLN A 6 8.35 7.61 -13.45
N SER A 7 8.27 8.86 -13.89
CA SER A 7 7.88 9.99 -13.04
C SER A 7 6.37 9.92 -12.82
N VAL A 8 5.98 9.49 -11.61
CA VAL A 8 4.57 9.38 -11.21
C VAL A 8 4.19 10.63 -10.43
N ARG A 9 3.17 11.34 -10.92
CA ARG A 9 2.62 12.51 -10.22
C ARG A 9 1.61 12.06 -9.16
N ARG A 10 1.88 12.44 -7.91
CA ARG A 10 0.95 12.22 -6.78
C ARG A 10 -0.19 13.23 -6.85
N THR A 11 -1.38 12.81 -6.46
CA THR A 11 -2.46 13.76 -6.14
C THR A 11 -1.99 14.65 -4.99
N LEU A 12 -2.12 15.97 -5.13
CA LEU A 12 -1.76 16.89 -4.06
C LEU A 12 -2.64 16.61 -2.84
N VAL A 13 -2.00 16.43 -1.68
CA VAL A 13 -2.68 16.26 -0.38
C VAL A 13 -2.36 17.50 0.45
N PRO A 14 -3.29 18.46 0.55
CA PRO A 14 -3.14 19.58 1.46
C PRO A 14 -2.93 19.09 2.89
N HIS A 15 -2.17 19.83 3.69
CA HIS A 15 -1.79 19.44 5.04
C HIS A 15 -3.02 19.14 5.91
N GLU A 16 -4.03 19.99 5.83
CA GLU A 16 -5.31 19.90 6.52
C GLU A 16 -6.17 18.70 6.10
N ARG A 17 -5.87 18.07 4.95
CA ARG A 17 -6.56 16.86 4.47
C ARG A 17 -5.72 15.60 4.55
N ARG A 18 -4.54 15.66 5.18
CA ARG A 18 -3.65 14.50 5.31
C ARG A 18 -4.26 13.37 6.15
N LEU A 19 -4.90 13.70 7.27
CA LEU A 19 -5.43 12.71 8.21
C LEU A 19 -6.71 12.06 7.70
N TRP A 20 -6.83 10.74 7.84
CA TRP A 20 -8.00 9.99 7.38
C TRP A 20 -9.31 10.37 8.07
N THR A 21 -9.23 10.86 9.31
CA THR A 21 -10.37 11.40 10.08
C THR A 21 -11.02 12.61 9.42
N VAL A 22 -10.28 13.34 8.58
CA VAL A 22 -10.83 14.42 7.77
C VAL A 22 -11.56 13.83 6.58
N LEU A 23 -12.88 14.06 6.53
CA LEU A 23 -13.72 13.64 5.42
C LEU A 23 -13.26 14.33 4.13
N TRP A 24 -13.00 13.54 3.09
CA TRP A 24 -12.66 14.05 1.77
C TRP A 24 -13.16 13.08 0.71
N THR A 25 -14.43 13.22 0.35
CA THR A 25 -15.14 12.28 -0.53
C THR A 25 -14.64 12.29 -1.96
N GLN A 26 -14.12 13.43 -2.46
CA GLN A 26 -13.52 13.53 -3.79
C GLN A 26 -12.06 13.04 -3.85
N TYR A 27 -11.52 12.49 -2.76
CA TYR A 27 -10.14 12.03 -2.75
C TYR A 27 -9.95 10.80 -3.64
N SER A 28 -9.41 11.03 -4.84
CA SER A 28 -9.05 9.99 -5.81
C SER A 28 -7.55 10.06 -6.09
N PRO A 29 -6.70 9.35 -5.32
CA PRO A 29 -5.26 9.38 -5.51
C PRO A 29 -4.84 8.65 -6.79
N THR A 30 -3.75 9.11 -7.41
CA THR A 30 -3.13 8.43 -8.56
C THR A 30 -2.83 6.97 -8.21
N ALA A 31 -3.30 6.04 -9.05
CA ALA A 31 -2.95 4.63 -8.93
C ALA A 31 -1.54 4.41 -9.47
N PHE A 32 -0.67 3.79 -8.67
CA PHE A 32 0.67 3.42 -9.11
C PHE A 32 1.14 2.15 -8.42
N GLU A 33 1.55 1.17 -9.21
CA GLU A 33 2.32 0.01 -8.76
C GLU A 33 3.29 -0.41 -9.85
N LEU A 34 4.44 -0.99 -9.46
CA LEU A 34 5.33 -1.67 -10.37
C LEU A 34 4.79 -3.07 -10.68
N ASP A 35 5.19 -3.60 -11.83
CA ASP A 35 4.98 -5.01 -12.14
C ASP A 35 5.94 -5.88 -11.30
N PHE A 36 5.35 -6.71 -10.44
CA PHE A 36 6.06 -7.66 -9.60
C PHE A 36 5.87 -9.11 -10.07
N THR A 37 5.43 -9.34 -11.32
CA THR A 37 5.24 -10.67 -11.88
C THR A 37 6.51 -11.51 -11.73
N GLY A 38 6.35 -12.73 -11.17
CA GLY A 38 7.45 -13.66 -10.92
C GLY A 38 8.38 -13.30 -9.76
N LYS A 39 8.10 -12.23 -9.00
CA LYS A 39 8.88 -11.87 -7.81
C LYS A 39 8.31 -12.57 -6.57
N SER A 40 8.97 -13.62 -6.10
CA SER A 40 8.54 -14.40 -4.91
C SER A 40 8.46 -13.58 -3.62
N TRP A 41 9.19 -12.46 -3.54
CA TRP A 41 9.18 -11.55 -2.41
C TRP A 41 8.04 -10.52 -2.45
N ALA A 42 7.26 -10.45 -3.53
CA ALA A 42 6.12 -9.55 -3.64
C ALA A 42 4.81 -10.29 -3.40
N ASP A 43 3.82 -9.57 -2.90
CA ASP A 43 2.46 -10.08 -2.81
C ASP A 43 1.81 -10.15 -4.21
N PRO A 44 0.82 -11.02 -4.43
CA PRO A 44 -0.10 -10.89 -5.55
C PRO A 44 -0.90 -9.57 -5.50
N PRO A 45 -1.51 -9.14 -6.62
CA PRO A 45 -2.55 -8.13 -6.61
C PRO A 45 -3.71 -8.54 -5.68
N LEU A 46 -4.35 -7.57 -5.00
CA LEU A 46 -5.55 -7.85 -4.19
C LEU A 46 -6.81 -8.05 -5.06
N VAL A 47 -6.85 -7.37 -6.20
CA VAL A 47 -7.98 -7.49 -7.15
C VAL A 47 -7.64 -8.55 -8.19
N GLY A 48 -8.57 -9.47 -8.43
CA GLY A 48 -8.40 -10.53 -9.44
C GLY A 48 -7.58 -11.74 -8.98
N CYS A 49 -7.19 -11.81 -7.70
CA CYS A 49 -6.50 -12.97 -7.12
C CYS A 49 -7.28 -13.50 -5.89
N PRO A 50 -8.36 -14.28 -6.09
CA PRO A 50 -9.23 -14.70 -4.99
C PRO A 50 -8.54 -15.61 -3.97
N HIS A 51 -7.46 -16.30 -4.36
CA HIS A 51 -6.69 -17.15 -3.45
C HIS A 51 -5.65 -16.38 -2.62
N PHE A 52 -5.51 -15.07 -2.84
CA PHE A 52 -4.66 -14.23 -2.01
C PHE A 52 -5.49 -13.64 -0.86
N GLU A 53 -5.49 -14.35 0.27
CA GLU A 53 -6.23 -14.00 1.49
C GLU A 53 -5.27 -13.59 2.62
N PRO A 54 -4.66 -12.39 2.54
CA PRO A 54 -3.68 -11.94 3.51
C PRO A 54 -4.28 -11.75 4.90
N LYS A 55 -3.54 -12.20 5.91
CA LYS A 55 -3.92 -12.02 7.31
C LYS A 55 -3.35 -10.71 7.86
N TRP A 56 -4.13 -9.64 7.76
CA TRP A 56 -3.72 -8.30 8.14
C TRP A 56 -3.46 -8.13 9.64
N ASN A 57 -2.55 -7.22 9.97
CA ASN A 57 -2.15 -6.88 11.33
C ASN A 57 -1.69 -8.09 12.19
N GLN A 58 -1.17 -9.14 11.57
CA GLN A 58 -0.61 -10.29 12.25
C GLN A 58 0.53 -10.92 11.45
N LEU A 59 1.17 -11.94 12.03
CA LEU A 59 2.11 -12.78 11.30
C LEU A 59 1.33 -13.70 10.35
N ASP A 60 1.56 -13.54 9.05
CA ASP A 60 0.88 -14.26 7.97
C ASP A 60 1.84 -15.24 7.31
N GLY A 61 1.96 -16.42 7.90
CA GLY A 61 2.99 -17.38 7.53
C GLY A 61 4.39 -16.80 7.73
N ALA A 62 5.14 -16.62 6.64
CA ALA A 62 6.48 -16.04 6.67
C ALA A 62 6.50 -14.51 6.50
N VAL A 63 5.34 -13.86 6.31
CA VAL A 63 5.25 -12.42 6.10
C VAL A 63 4.68 -11.77 7.37
N ASP A 64 5.49 -10.98 8.07
CA ASP A 64 4.95 -10.15 9.16
C ASP A 64 4.18 -8.98 8.57
N ARG A 65 2.86 -8.99 8.75
CA ARG A 65 1.98 -7.91 8.28
C ARG A 65 1.65 -6.93 9.39
N ARG A 66 2.28 -7.02 10.58
CA ARG A 66 2.09 -6.05 11.67
C ARG A 66 2.88 -4.78 11.41
N SER A 67 2.33 -3.65 11.83
CA SER A 67 3.10 -2.40 11.86
C SER A 67 3.71 -2.23 13.25
N HIS A 68 4.96 -1.75 13.31
CA HIS A 68 5.59 -1.35 14.58
C HIS A 68 5.06 -0.01 15.11
N HIS A 69 4.29 0.72 14.32
CA HIS A 69 3.72 2.01 14.72
C HIS A 69 2.36 1.85 15.39
N SER A 70 1.43 1.17 14.73
CA SER A 70 0.05 0.99 15.20
C SER A 70 -0.66 -0.10 14.40
N HIS A 71 -1.76 -0.63 14.94
CA HIS A 71 -2.74 -1.34 14.09
C HIS A 71 -3.20 -0.41 12.96
N TYR A 72 -3.27 -0.93 11.74
CA TYR A 72 -3.80 -0.18 10.60
C TYR A 72 -5.19 -0.67 10.22
N GLU A 73 -6.00 0.25 9.73
CA GLU A 73 -7.31 -0.02 9.16
C GLU A 73 -7.17 -0.81 7.84
N VAL A 74 -8.11 -1.71 7.59
CA VAL A 74 -8.30 -2.36 6.29
C VAL A 74 -9.62 -1.88 5.72
N ARG A 75 -9.58 -1.24 4.55
CA ARG A 75 -10.77 -0.69 3.88
C ARG A 75 -10.86 -1.28 2.49
N ASP A 76 -12.02 -1.87 2.17
CA ASP A 76 -12.27 -2.56 0.90
C ASP A 76 -11.20 -3.62 0.56
N GLY A 77 -10.67 -4.29 1.58
CA GLY A 77 -9.59 -5.28 1.46
C GLY A 77 -8.17 -4.71 1.38
N PHE A 78 -8.00 -3.38 1.34
CA PHE A 78 -6.69 -2.73 1.26
C PHE A 78 -6.22 -2.22 2.63
N PRO A 79 -4.94 -2.44 3.01
CA PRO A 79 -4.36 -1.82 4.20
C PRO A 79 -4.19 -0.31 3.99
N ILE A 80 -4.62 0.48 4.97
CA ILE A 80 -4.57 1.94 4.95
C ILE A 80 -3.34 2.44 5.70
N ASN A 81 -2.59 3.37 5.11
CA ASN A 81 -1.42 3.96 5.77
C ASN A 81 -1.85 4.70 7.06
N PRO A 82 -1.41 4.28 8.26
CA PRO A 82 -1.82 4.91 9.51
C PRO A 82 -1.38 6.38 9.62
N LEU A 83 -0.36 6.80 8.87
CA LEU A 83 0.17 8.17 8.88
C LEU A 83 -0.54 9.14 7.92
N GLY A 84 -1.64 8.68 7.28
CA GLY A 84 -2.49 9.50 6.44
C GLY A 84 -2.33 9.31 4.92
N ARG A 85 -3.06 10.14 4.19
CA ARG A 85 -3.08 10.21 2.73
C ARG A 85 -1.71 10.58 2.17
N THR A 86 -1.30 9.91 1.10
CA THR A 86 0.02 10.14 0.46
C THR A 86 -0.07 10.64 -0.98
N GLY A 87 -1.28 10.73 -1.54
CA GLY A 87 -1.50 11.10 -2.94
C GLY A 87 -1.31 9.96 -3.93
N LEU A 88 -1.03 8.74 -3.46
CA LEU A 88 -1.00 7.51 -4.27
C LEU A 88 -1.90 6.44 -3.64
N ARG A 89 -2.48 5.60 -4.50
CA ARG A 89 -3.03 4.29 -4.13
C ARG A 89 -2.26 3.16 -4.82
N LEU A 90 -2.49 1.94 -4.35
CA LEU A 90 -1.70 0.74 -4.67
C LEU A 90 -0.30 0.78 -4.03
N ARG A 91 0.56 -0.18 -4.39
CA ARG A 91 1.83 -0.44 -3.67
C ARG A 91 2.99 0.46 -4.05
N GLY A 92 2.89 1.16 -5.18
CA GLY A 92 4.02 1.83 -5.78
C GLY A 92 5.17 0.86 -6.02
N ARG A 93 6.31 1.09 -5.35
CA ARG A 93 7.52 0.28 -5.50
C ARG A 93 7.69 -0.79 -4.42
N LEU A 94 6.74 -0.90 -3.50
CA LEU A 94 6.82 -1.84 -2.37
C LEU A 94 6.25 -3.21 -2.79
N GLY A 95 6.92 -4.30 -2.41
CA GLY A 95 6.48 -5.64 -2.77
C GLY A 95 5.25 -6.10 -2.00
N ARG A 96 5.15 -5.69 -0.72
CA ARG A 96 4.07 -6.11 0.18
C ARG A 96 3.00 -5.04 0.28
N TRP A 97 1.76 -5.49 0.40
CA TRP A 97 0.66 -4.63 0.85
C TRP A 97 0.80 -4.32 2.33
N GLY A 98 0.64 -3.04 2.70
CA GLY A 98 0.80 -2.59 4.09
C GLY A 98 2.27 -2.38 4.48
N PRO A 99 2.69 -2.74 5.70
CA PRO A 99 4.07 -2.58 6.17
C PRO A 99 5.07 -3.36 5.31
N ASN A 100 6.24 -2.76 5.07
CA ASN A 100 7.39 -3.40 4.43
C ASN A 100 8.58 -3.22 5.38
N HIS A 101 8.98 -4.28 6.06
CA HIS A 101 10.05 -4.24 7.06
C HIS A 101 11.42 -4.26 6.38
N ALA A 102 12.34 -3.44 6.90
CA ALA A 102 13.74 -3.45 6.54
C ALA A 102 14.57 -3.61 7.81
N LEU A 103 15.70 -4.29 7.71
CA LEU A 103 16.75 -4.28 8.71
C LEU A 103 17.78 -3.24 8.25
N SER A 104 18.13 -2.32 9.16
CA SER A 104 19.21 -1.35 8.95
C SER A 104 20.53 -1.88 9.48
#